data_AF-A0A9D2KD25-F1
#
_entry.id   AF-A0A9D2KD25-F1
#
_cell.length_a   1.000
_cell.length_b   1.000
_cell.length_c   1.000
_cell.angle_alpha   90.00
_cell.angle_beta   90.00
_cell.angle_gamma   90.00
#
_symmetry.space_group_name_H-M   'P 1'
#
loop_
_entity.id
_entity.type
_entity.pdbx_description
1 polymer ?
#
loop_
_entity_poly.entity_id
_entity_poly.type
_entity_poly.pdbx_seq_one_letter_code
_entity_poly.pdbx_strand_id
1 'polypeptide(L)'
;MDIIIEIIFIILTLAFSSIYTKKDSKGSRKVFAIAFILILALCFIFSIVQILTILNLFEFTRNYTPLEITTTLSVMYWIAFAFRNSKFWDKVTG
;
A
#
# COMPACT_ATOMS: atom_id res chain seq x y z
N MET A 1 -9.37 8.63 -22.09
CA MET A 1 -8.06 9.27 -21.81
C MET A 1 -7.47 8.76 -20.50
N ASP A 2 -8.30 8.46 -19.50
CA ASP A 2 -7.86 8.05 -18.15
C ASP A 2 -6.97 6.80 -18.16
N ILE A 3 -7.31 5.79 -18.97
CA ILE A 3 -6.52 4.54 -19.09
C ILE A 3 -5.07 4.80 -19.54
N ILE A 4 -4.84 5.78 -20.43
CA ILE A 4 -3.49 6.06 -20.94
C ILE A 4 -2.64 6.70 -19.83
N ILE A 5 -3.22 7.64 -19.08
CA ILE A 5 -2.55 8.30 -17.95
C ILE A 5 -2.22 7.27 -16.86
N GLU A 6 -3.14 6.34 -16.60
CA GLU A 6 -2.99 5.27 -15.61
C GLU A 6 -1.87 4.30 -15.99
N ILE A 7 -1.80 3.89 -17.25
CA ILE A 7 -0.71 3.03 -17.76
C ILE A 7 0.66 3.73 -17.64
N ILE A 8 0.73 5.03 -17.99
CA ILE A 8 1.97 5.81 -17.86
C ILE A 8 2.41 5.89 -16.39
N PHE A 9 1.48 6.10 -15.46
CA PHE A 9 1.76 6.12 -14.03
C PHE A 9 2.29 4.77 -13.52
N ILE A 10 1.69 3.66 -13.97
CA ILE A 10 2.15 2.31 -13.59
C ILE A 10 3.58 2.07 -14.08
N ILE A 11 3.88 2.40 -15.34
CA ILE A 11 5.21 2.21 -15.93
C ILE A 11 6.26 3.06 -15.20
N LEU A 12 5.95 4.33 -14.92
CA LEU A 12 6.84 5.21 -14.14
C LEU A 12 7.10 4.65 -12.74
N THR A 13 6.06 4.19 -12.06
CA THR A 13 6.17 3.62 -10.70
C THR A 13 7.06 2.37 -10.69
N LEU A 14 6.91 1.49 -11.69
CA LEU A 14 7.77 0.31 -11.86
C LEU A 14 9.24 0.67 -12.13
N ALA A 15 9.48 1.68 -12.98
CA ALA A 15 10.82 2.16 -13.28
C ALA A 15 11.50 2.74 -12.03
N PHE A 16 10.81 3.62 -11.28
CA PHE A 16 11.33 4.21 -10.06
C PHE A 16 11.59 3.15 -8.97
N SER A 17 10.66 2.21 -8.78
CA SER A 17 10.82 1.10 -7.83
C SER A 17 12.05 0.25 -8.15
N SER A 18 12.26 -0.07 -9.43
CA SER A 18 13.41 -0.86 -9.89
C SER A 18 14.75 -0.15 -9.64
N ILE A 19 14.80 1.16 -9.87
CA ILE A 19 16.00 1.97 -9.62
C ILE A 19 16.30 2.06 -8.13
N TYR A 20 15.27 2.29 -7.30
CA TYR A 20 15.44 2.42 -5.85
C TYR A 20 15.89 1.11 -5.20
N THR A 21 15.36 -0.02 -5.67
CA THR A 21 15.72 -1.36 -5.18
C THR A 21 17.17 -1.73 -5.51
N LYS A 22 17.70 -1.24 -6.65
CA LYS A 22 19.13 -1.41 -7.00
C LYS A 22 20.06 -0.54 -6.16
N LYS A 23 19.61 0.64 -5.71
CA LYS A 23 20.44 1.61 -4.98
C LYS A 23 20.60 1.28 -3.49
N ASP A 24 19.55 0.80 -2.83
CA ASP A 24 19.57 0.39 -1.43
C ASP A 24 18.63 -0.79 -1.19
N SER A 25 19.14 -2.00 -1.44
CA SER A 25 18.35 -3.22 -1.36
C SER A 25 17.90 -3.56 0.06
N LYS A 26 18.69 -3.21 1.09
CA LYS A 26 18.35 -3.45 2.49
C LYS A 26 17.28 -2.49 2.98
N GLY A 27 17.42 -1.20 2.69
CA GLY A 27 16.40 -0.18 3.00
C GLY A 27 15.10 -0.44 2.27
N SER A 28 15.16 -0.79 0.98
CA SER A 28 13.97 -1.10 0.16
C SER A 28 13.21 -2.31 0.70
N ARG A 29 13.91 -3.38 1.11
CA ARG A 29 13.28 -4.56 1.74
C ARG A 29 12.54 -4.23 3.03
N LYS A 30 13.13 -3.39 3.90
CA LYS A 30 12.46 -2.95 5.14
C LYS A 30 11.19 -2.16 4.83
N VAL A 31 11.27 -1.18 3.93
CA VAL A 31 10.10 -0.39 3.53
C VAL A 31 9.02 -1.27 2.92
N PHE A 32 9.39 -2.24 2.08
CA PHE A 32 8.44 -3.20 1.51
C PHE A 32 7.79 -4.07 2.59
N ALA A 33 8.55 -4.60 3.56
CA ALA A 33 8.02 -5.41 4.64
C ALA A 33 7.00 -4.62 5.50
N ILE A 34 7.32 -3.37 5.85
CA ILE A 34 6.41 -2.48 6.59
C ILE A 34 5.15 -2.20 5.76
N ALA A 35 5.31 -1.83 4.49
CA ALA A 35 4.18 -1.55 3.59
C ALA A 35 3.28 -2.79 3.43
N PHE A 36 3.87 -3.97 3.31
CA PHE A 36 3.13 -5.23 3.19
C PHE A 36 2.28 -5.53 4.43
N ILE A 37 2.83 -5.34 5.64
CA ILE A 37 2.07 -5.51 6.89
C ILE A 37 0.93 -4.50 6.97
N LEU A 38 1.19 -3.24 6.60
CA LEU A 38 0.16 -2.20 6.56
C LEU A 38 -0.97 -2.53 5.59
N ILE A 39 -0.64 -3.04 4.39
CA ILE A 39 -1.64 -3.47 3.40
C ILE A 39 -2.45 -4.65 3.92
N LEU A 40 -1.82 -5.65 4.56
CA LEU A 40 -2.55 -6.75 5.18
C LEU A 40 -3.53 -6.27 6.24
N ALA A 41 -3.10 -5.36 7.12
CA ALA A 41 -3.98 -4.78 8.13
C ALA A 41 -5.17 -4.05 7.49
N LEU A 42 -4.92 -3.28 6.42
CA LEU A 42 -5.95 -2.61 5.64
C LEU A 42 -6.96 -3.62 5.05
N CYS A 43 -6.48 -4.71 4.44
CA CYS A 43 -7.32 -5.79 3.90
C CYS A 43 -8.18 -6.42 4.99
N PHE A 44 -7.64 -6.67 6.18
CA PHE A 44 -8.43 -7.21 7.30
C PHE A 44 -9.55 -6.27 7.72
N ILE A 45 -9.26 -4.97 7.84
CA ILE A 45 -10.27 -3.96 8.17
C ILE A 45 -11.35 -3.93 7.08
N PHE A 46 -10.95 -3.95 5.81
CA PHE A 46 -11.91 -3.98 4.69
C PHE A 46 -12.81 -5.21 4.71
N SER A 47 -12.25 -6.39 4.95
CA SER A 47 -13.03 -7.63 5.08
C SER A 47 -14.04 -7.55 6.22
N ILE A 48 -13.63 -7.02 7.39
CA ILE A 48 -14.52 -6.85 8.55
C ILE A 48 -15.65 -5.88 8.21
N VAL A 49 -15.33 -4.75 7.58
CA VAL A 49 -16.34 -3.75 7.16
C VAL A 49 -17.32 -4.36 6.17
N GLN A 50 -16.85 -5.12 5.17
CA GLN A 50 -17.74 -5.78 4.21
C GLN A 50 -18.67 -6.81 4.88
N ILE A 51 -18.17 -7.58 5.85
CA ILE A 51 -19.00 -8.52 6.62
C ILE A 51 -20.08 -7.77 7.42
N LEU A 52 -19.72 -6.66 8.07
CA LEU A 52 -20.67 -5.80 8.80
C LEU A 52 -21.73 -5.19 7.87
N THR A 53 -21.35 -4.83 6.64
CA THR A 53 -22.28 -4.35 5.62
C THR A 53 -23.26 -5.44 5.18
N ILE A 54 -22.79 -6.67 4.96
CA ILE A 54 -23.66 -7.81 4.62
C ILE A 54 -24.66 -8.11 5.75
N LEU A 55 -24.25 -7.94 7.00
CA LEU A 55 -25.10 -8.13 8.18
C LEU A 55 -26.08 -6.97 8.42
N ASN A 56 -26.13 -5.96 7.53
CA ASN A 56 -26.94 -4.74 7.67
C ASN A 56 -26.69 -3.96 8.97
N LEU A 57 -25.51 -4.12 9.58
CA LEU A 57 -25.12 -3.38 10.78
C LEU A 57 -24.50 -2.02 10.43
N PHE A 58 -24.09 -1.83 9.17
CA PHE A 58 -23.45 -0.62 8.69
C PHE A 58 -23.62 -0.47 7.17
N GLU A 59 -24.14 0.65 6.68
CA GLU A 59 -24.25 0.89 5.23
C GLU A 59 -22.96 1.53 4.69
N PHE A 60 -22.00 0.69 4.30
CA PHE A 60 -20.79 1.17 3.64
C PHE A 60 -20.45 0.28 2.45
N THR A 61 -20.85 0.76 1.27
CA THR A 61 -20.58 0.11 -0.02
C THR A 61 -19.80 1.11 -0.86
N ARG A 62 -18.47 1.00 -0.83
CA ARG A 62 -17.59 1.85 -1.64
C ARG A 62 -16.97 1.04 -2.76
N ASN A 63 -17.25 1.42 -3.99
CA ASN A 63 -16.54 0.91 -5.16
C ASN A 63 -15.23 1.67 -5.30
N TYR A 64 -14.12 0.94 -5.31
CA TYR A 64 -12.79 1.52 -5.47
C TYR A 64 -12.42 1.58 -6.94
N THR A 65 -12.06 2.76 -7.41
CA THR A 65 -11.40 2.90 -8.71
C THR A 65 -9.94 2.44 -8.63
N PRO A 66 -9.32 1.97 -9.73
CA PRO A 66 -7.91 1.55 -9.69
C PRO A 66 -6.96 2.68 -9.29
N LEU A 67 -7.31 3.94 -9.62
CA LEU A 67 -6.61 5.13 -9.15
C LEU A 67 -6.69 5.31 -7.61
N GLU A 68 -7.84 5.08 -6.99
CA GLU A 68 -7.99 5.14 -5.53
C GLU A 68 -7.19 4.03 -4.83
N ILE A 69 -7.12 2.84 -5.44
CA ILE A 69 -6.31 1.73 -4.92
C ILE A 69 -4.82 2.09 -4.99
N THR A 70 -4.35 2.56 -6.14
CA THR A 70 -2.93 2.92 -6.34
C THR A 70 -2.51 4.11 -5.47
N THR A 71 -3.37 5.11 -5.29
CA THR A 71 -3.11 6.23 -4.37
C THR A 71 -3.06 5.76 -2.92
N THR A 72 -3.98 4.88 -2.50
CA THR A 72 -3.95 4.29 -1.15
C THR A 72 -2.65 3.52 -0.90
N LEU A 73 -2.24 2.67 -1.86
CA LEU A 73 -0.97 1.93 -1.79
C LEU A 73 0.24 2.86 -1.75
N SER A 74 0.21 3.95 -2.52
CA SER A 74 1.27 4.98 -2.50
C SER A 74 1.39 5.63 -1.13
N VAL A 75 0.27 6.02 -0.51
CA VAL A 75 0.26 6.58 0.85
C VAL A 75 0.81 5.58 1.86
N MET A 76 0.41 4.30 1.80
CA MET A 76 0.95 3.25 2.69
C MET A 76 2.45 3.08 2.51
N TYR A 77 2.94 3.14 1.28
CA TYR A 77 4.38 3.08 0.98
C TYR A 77 5.14 4.28 1.57
N TRP A 78 4.60 5.50 1.45
CA TRP A 78 5.20 6.70 2.04
C TRP A 78 5.25 6.64 3.57
N ILE A 79 4.18 6.14 4.19
CA ILE A 79 4.14 5.88 5.63
C ILE A 79 5.24 4.87 5.99
N ALA A 80 5.32 3.74 5.29
CA ALA A 80 6.35 2.74 5.49
C ALA A 80 7.77 3.31 5.34
N PHE A 81 7.96 4.19 4.34
CA PHE A 81 9.23 4.86 4.10
C PHE A 81 9.60 5.83 5.24
N ALA A 82 8.66 6.63 5.73
CA ALA A 82 8.87 7.55 6.84
C ALA A 82 9.22 6.80 8.14
N PHE A 83 8.59 5.65 8.38
CA PHE A 83 8.79 4.83 9.57
C PHE A 83 9.91 3.80 9.46
N ARG A 84 10.64 3.74 8.34
CA ARG A 84 11.69 2.74 8.08
C ARG A 84 12.83 2.68 9.11
N ASN A 85 13.09 3.81 9.78
CA ASN A 85 14.14 3.94 10.80
C ASN A 85 13.59 3.83 12.23
N SER A 86 12.32 3.48 12.40
CA SER A 86 11.71 3.31 13.72
C SER A 86 12.14 1.99 14.34
N LYS A 87 12.61 2.05 15.60
CA LYS A 87 12.97 0.88 16.41
C LYS A 87 11.81 -0.13 16.58
N PHE A 88 10.57 0.34 16.48
CA PHE A 88 9.39 -0.53 16.52
C PHE A 88 9.34 -1.46 15.31
N TRP A 89 9.54 -0.90 14.11
CA TRP A 89 9.49 -1.69 12.88
C TRP A 89 10.69 -2.62 12.74
N ASP A 90 11.88 -2.21 13.22
CA ASP A 90 13.02 -3.12 13.30
C ASP A 90 12.70 -4.41 14.09
N LYS A 91 11.94 -4.30 15.19
CA LYS A 91 11.51 -5.46 15.98
C LYS A 91 10.45 -6.31 15.28
N VAL A 92 9.59 -5.68 14.47
CA VAL A 92 8.48 -6.36 13.78
C VAL A 92 8.96 -7.03 12.49
N THR A 93 9.91 -6.43 11.77
CA THR A 93 10.39 -6.95 10.47
C THR A 93 11.67 -7.77 10.56
N GLY A 94 12.42 -7.72 11.67
CA GLY A 94 13.68 -8.44 11.87
C GLY A 94 14.90 -7.68 11.37
#